data_AF-A0A3D0SR58-F1
#
_entry.id   AF-A0A3D0SR58-F1
#
_cell.length_a   1.000
_cell.length_b   1.000
_cell.length_c   1.000
_cell.angle_alpha   90.00
_cell.angle_beta   90.00
_cell.angle_gamma   90.00
#
_symmetry.space_group_name_H-M   'P 1'
#
loop_
_entity.id
_entity.type
_entity.pdbx_description
1 polymer ?
#
loop_
_entity_poly.entity_id
_entity_poly.type
_entity_poly.pdbx_seq_one_letter_code
_entity_poly.pdbx_strand_id
1 'polypeptide(L)'
;MSWYEKLVPSRIRTDGRNKHQIPEGLWSKCEKCDAVLYRVELERNLQVCPKCSHHMPLGARQRLRSFLDPEGLTEIGEDIEPADFLKFKDSKKY
;
A
#
# COMPACT_ATOMS: atom_id res chain seq x y z
N MET A 1 -44.81 30.87 2.39
CA MET A 1 -43.66 31.12 1.51
C MET A 1 -43.08 32.48 1.84
N SER A 2 -41.92 32.50 2.48
CA SER A 2 -41.30 33.70 3.05
C SER A 2 -40.55 34.49 1.98
N TRP A 3 -40.82 35.79 1.88
CA TRP A 3 -40.18 36.71 0.94
C TRP A 3 -38.65 36.84 1.13
N TYR A 4 -38.15 36.38 2.28
CA TYR A 4 -36.74 36.42 2.68
C TYR A 4 -35.85 35.46 1.87
N GLU A 5 -36.41 34.35 1.36
CA GLU A 5 -35.66 33.36 0.55
C GLU A 5 -35.25 33.90 -0.83
N LYS A 6 -35.86 35.01 -1.29
CA LYS A 6 -35.57 35.62 -2.61
C LYS A 6 -34.34 36.53 -2.62
N LEU A 7 -33.79 36.89 -1.46
CA LEU A 7 -32.72 37.89 -1.34
C LEU A 7 -31.32 37.31 -1.13
N VAL A 8 -31.17 35.98 -1.05
CA VAL A 8 -29.86 35.34 -0.85
C VAL A 8 -29.36 34.77 -2.17
N PRO A 9 -28.32 35.34 -2.81
CA PRO A 9 -27.72 34.74 -3.98
C PRO A 9 -27.08 33.42 -3.59
N SER A 10 -27.65 32.30 -4.03
CA SER A 10 -27.04 30.97 -3.93
C SER A 10 -25.82 30.90 -4.85
N ARG A 11 -24.70 31.51 -4.45
CA ARG A 11 -23.50 31.55 -5.29
C ARG A 11 -22.21 31.38 -4.50
N ILE A 12 -22.08 30.18 -3.93
CA ILE A 12 -20.79 29.48 -4.00
C ILE A 12 -20.99 28.35 -5.01
N ARG A 13 -20.74 28.64 -6.29
CA ARG A 13 -20.51 27.59 -7.28
C ARG A 13 -19.06 27.18 -7.13
N THR A 14 -18.77 26.25 -6.21
CA THR A 14 -17.52 25.48 -6.27
C THR A 14 -17.61 24.63 -7.53
N ASP A 15 -17.05 25.14 -8.62
CA ASP A 15 -16.82 24.40 -9.85
C ASP A 15 -15.97 23.18 -9.46
N GLY A 16 -16.60 22.01 -9.36
CA GLY A 16 -16.01 20.76 -8.88
C GLY A 16 -15.00 20.15 -9.86
N ARG A 17 -14.19 20.98 -10.53
CA ARG A 17 -13.30 20.62 -11.64
C ARG A 17 -11.89 20.24 -11.25
N ASN A 18 -11.58 20.15 -9.96
CA ASN A 18 -10.30 19.61 -9.48
C ASN A 18 -10.51 18.63 -8.33
N LYS A 19 -11.25 17.54 -8.59
CA LYS A 19 -11.04 16.31 -7.80
C LYS A 19 -9.63 15.84 -8.11
N HIS A 20 -8.68 16.27 -7.29
CA HIS A 20 -7.34 15.70 -7.28
C HIS A 20 -7.53 14.19 -7.11
N GLN A 21 -7.19 13.41 -8.14
CA GLN A 21 -7.20 11.95 -8.02
C GLN A 21 -6.10 11.61 -7.02
N ILE A 22 -6.50 11.35 -5.78
CA ILE A 22 -5.59 10.88 -4.74
C ILE A 22 -5.07 9.52 -5.24
N PRO A 23 -3.76 9.36 -5.41
CA PRO A 23 -3.19 8.07 -5.81
C PRO A 23 -3.60 6.98 -4.80
N GLU A 24 -4.14 5.87 -5.31
CA GLU A 24 -4.44 4.71 -4.48
C GLU A 24 -3.14 4.14 -3.87
N GLY A 25 -3.22 3.58 -2.66
CA GLY A 25 -2.09 2.90 -2.02
C GLY A 25 -1.11 3.78 -1.24
N LEU A 26 -1.36 5.08 -1.08
CA LEU A 26 -0.53 5.97 -0.26
C LEU A 26 -0.59 5.66 1.24
N TRP A 27 -1.67 5.03 1.70
CA TRP A 27 -1.93 4.75 3.11
C TRP A 27 -1.96 3.24 3.36
N SER A 28 -1.32 2.82 4.44
CA SER A 28 -1.33 1.45 4.95
C SER A 28 -1.86 1.44 6.38
N LYS A 29 -2.56 0.38 6.79
CA LYS A 29 -3.07 0.22 8.14
C LYS A 29 -2.19 -0.78 8.90
N CYS A 30 -1.78 -0.44 10.12
CA CYS A 30 -1.08 -1.38 10.98
C CYS A 30 -2.03 -2.44 11.55
N GLU A 31 -1.67 -3.72 11.43
CA GLU A 31 -2.46 -4.86 11.95
C GLU A 31 -2.46 -4.95 13.49
N LYS A 32 -1.48 -4.34 14.18
CA LYS A 32 -1.34 -4.39 15.63
C LYS A 32 -2.01 -3.22 16.37
N CYS A 33 -1.86 -1.99 15.86
CA CYS A 33 -2.31 -0.78 16.54
C CYS A 33 -3.33 0.05 15.76
N ASP A 34 -3.82 -0.47 14.62
CA ASP A 34 -4.80 0.18 13.74
C ASP A 34 -4.41 1.55 13.19
N ALA A 35 -3.17 1.98 13.40
CA ALA A 35 -2.68 3.26 12.91
C ALA A 35 -2.68 3.31 11.38
N VAL A 36 -3.16 4.44 10.84
CA VAL A 36 -2.97 4.79 9.43
C VAL A 36 -1.54 5.32 9.27
N LEU A 37 -0.78 4.68 8.39
CA LEU A 37 0.63 4.92 8.13
C LEU A 37 0.81 5.38 6.69
N TYR A 38 1.68 6.35 6.47
CA TYR A 38 2.07 6.76 5.13
C TYR A 38 3.03 5.72 4.53
N ARG A 39 2.71 5.20 3.35
CA ARG A 39 3.42 4.05 2.78
C ARG A 39 4.91 4.30 2.55
N VAL A 40 5.27 5.49 2.07
CA VAL A 40 6.68 5.83 1.81
C VAL A 40 7.50 5.88 3.11
N GLU A 41 6.91 6.38 4.20
CA GLU A 41 7.56 6.35 5.52
C GLU A 41 7.70 4.93 6.05
N LEU A 42 6.67 4.10 5.88
CA LEU A 42 6.70 2.70 6.28
C LEU A 42 7.76 1.91 5.51
N GLU A 43 7.92 2.15 4.21
CA GLU A 43 8.94 1.52 3.37
C GLU A 43 10.36 1.94 3.78
N ARG A 44 10.58 3.24 4.06
CA ARG A 44 11.86 3.73 4.60
C ARG A 44 12.18 3.14 5.96
N ASN A 45 11.16 2.86 6.77
CA ASN A 45 11.31 2.21 8.07
C ASN A 45 11.26 0.67 8.00
N LEU A 46 11.56 0.08 6.83
CA LEU A 46 11.67 -1.37 6.62
C LEU A 46 10.43 -2.18 7.06
N GLN A 47 9.24 -1.64 6.79
CA GLN A 47 7.95 -2.24 7.18
C GLN A 47 7.78 -2.38 8.71
N VAL A 48 8.46 -1.55 9.50
CA VAL A 48 8.25 -1.48 10.95
C VAL A 48 7.30 -0.32 11.25
N CYS A 49 6.23 -0.59 12.01
CA CYS A 49 5.31 0.45 12.43
C CYS A 49 6.01 1.44 13.38
N PRO A 50 6.08 2.75 13.05
CA PRO A 50 6.75 3.73 13.89
C PRO A 50 6.01 4.03 15.20
N LYS A 51 4.72 3.67 15.31
CA LYS A 51 3.91 3.94 16.50
C LYS A 51 3.95 2.83 17.55
N CYS A 52 4.11 1.56 17.14
CA CYS A 52 4.03 0.41 18.05
C CYS A 52 5.14 -0.62 17.89
N SER A 53 6.13 -0.34 17.04
CA SER A 53 7.28 -1.20 16.72
C SER A 53 6.91 -2.60 16.23
N HIS A 54 5.70 -2.77 15.69
CA HIS A 54 5.30 -4.03 15.07
C HIS A 54 5.97 -4.19 13.71
N HIS A 55 6.52 -5.37 13.45
CA HIS A 55 7.09 -5.73 12.15
C HIS A 55 5.98 -6.26 11.25
N MET A 56 5.70 -5.54 10.18
CA MET A 56 4.76 -5.92 9.14
C MET A 56 5.46 -6.80 8.08
N PRO A 57 4.70 -7.52 7.22
CA PRO A 57 5.28 -8.30 6.14
C PRO A 57 6.19 -7.47 5.23
N LEU A 58 7.37 -8.01 4.92
CA LEU A 58 8.35 -7.42 3.99
C LEU A 58 8.64 -8.44 2.88
N GLY A 59 8.52 -8.01 1.62
CA GLY A 59 8.75 -8.90 0.48
C GLY A 59 10.17 -9.46 0.47
N ALA A 60 10.33 -10.73 0.09
CA ALA A 60 11.63 -11.43 0.14
C ALA A 60 12.76 -10.66 -0.59
N ARG A 61 12.49 -10.18 -1.82
CA ARG A 61 13.45 -9.37 -2.59
C ARG A 61 13.77 -8.03 -1.93
N GLN A 62 12.77 -7.38 -1.32
CA GLN A 62 12.98 -6.12 -0.60
C GLN A 62 13.87 -6.34 0.63
N ARG A 63 13.65 -7.44 1.36
CA ARG A 63 14.47 -7.84 2.50
C ARG A 63 15.93 -8.05 2.11
N LEU A 64 16.19 -8.79 1.04
CA LEU A 64 17.55 -9.01 0.53
C LEU A 64 18.25 -7.69 0.21
N ARG A 65 17.57 -6.78 -0.51
CA ARG A 65 18.12 -5.45 -0.84
C ARG A 65 18.39 -4.56 0.38
N SER A 66 17.60 -4.69 1.45
CA SER A 66 17.82 -3.93 2.68
C SER A 66 18.91 -4.50 3.59
N PHE A 67 19.24 -5.78 3.40
CA PHE A 67 20.16 -6.51 4.28
C PHE A 67 21.56 -6.65 3.67
N LEU A 68 21.65 -6.90 2.36
CA LEU A 68 22.91 -7.04 1.65
C LEU A 68 23.45 -5.68 1.22
N ASP A 69 24.78 -5.60 1.09
CA ASP A 69 25.42 -4.42 0.53
C ASP A 69 24.97 -4.20 -0.93
N PRO A 70 24.93 -2.94 -1.42
CA PRO A 70 24.40 -2.63 -2.74
C PRO A 70 25.18 -3.26 -3.90
N GLU A 71 26.46 -3.54 -3.70
CA GLU A 71 27.36 -4.09 -4.70
C GLU A 71 27.53 -5.60 -4.52
N GLY A 72 27.63 -6.34 -5.64
CA GLY A 72 27.90 -7.77 -5.62
C GLY A 72 26.69 -8.68 -5.36
N LEU A 73 25.46 -8.16 -5.45
CA LEU A 73 24.26 -9.01 -5.43
C LEU A 73 24.22 -9.94 -6.65
N THR A 74 24.08 -11.24 -6.40
CA THR A 74 23.85 -12.26 -7.43
C THR A 74 22.74 -13.19 -6.96
N GLU A 75 21.69 -13.34 -7.76
CA GLU A 75 20.59 -14.28 -7.49
C GLU A 75 21.06 -15.71 -7.75
N ILE A 76 20.72 -16.62 -6.83
CA ILE A 76 21.09 -18.03 -6.93
C ILE A 76 19.81 -18.83 -7.18
N GLY A 77 19.83 -19.66 -8.23
CA GLY A 77 18.69 -20.53 -8.55
C GLY A 77 17.51 -19.80 -9.21
N GLU A 78 17.79 -18.77 -10.01
CA GLU A 78 16.76 -18.03 -10.76
C GLU A 78 15.91 -18.96 -11.66
N ASP A 79 16.53 -19.99 -12.24
CA ASP A 79 15.87 -20.96 -13.13
C ASP A 79 15.11 -22.08 -12.39
N ILE A 80 15.00 -22.02 -11.06
CA ILE A 80 14.29 -23.04 -10.27
C ILE A 80 12.80 -22.72 -10.23
N GLU A 81 12.00 -23.60 -10.84
CA GLU A 81 10.54 -23.47 -10.88
C GLU A 81 9.85 -24.63 -10.14
N PRO A 82 8.66 -24.39 -9.54
CA PRO A 82 7.89 -25.45 -8.91
C PRO A 82 7.37 -26.45 -9.96
N ALA A 83 7.56 -27.74 -9.70
CA ALA A 83 7.02 -28.83 -10.52
C ALA A 83 6.01 -29.67 -9.73
N ASP A 84 4.82 -29.86 -10.30
CA ASP A 84 3.80 -30.72 -9.72
C ASP A 84 3.99 -32.19 -10.16
N PHE A 85 4.83 -32.91 -9.44
CA PHE A 85 5.07 -34.33 -9.68
C PHE A 85 3.86 -35.23 -9.34
N LEU A 86 2.98 -34.75 -8.45
CA LEU A 86 1.84 -35.53 -7.97
C LEU A 86 0.60 -35.35 -8.85
N LYS A 87 0.63 -34.41 -9.81
CA LYS A 87 -0.52 -33.99 -10.62
C LYS A 87 -1.72 -33.66 -9.73
N PHE A 88 -1.44 -32.98 -8.61
CA PHE A 88 -2.42 -32.71 -7.58
C PHE A 88 -3.54 -31.83 -8.13
N LYS A 89 -4.78 -32.15 -7.78
CA LYS A 89 -5.96 -31.36 -8.15
C LYS A 89 -6.65 -30.91 -6.88
N ASP A 90 -6.56 -29.61 -6.60
CA ASP A 90 -7.47 -28.94 -5.68
C ASP A 90 -8.72 -28.43 -6.44
N SER A 91 -9.70 -27.96 -5.68
CA SER A 91 -10.92 -27.29 -6.13
C SER A 91 -10.66 -26.07 -7.06
N LYS A 92 -9.50 -25.42 -6.95
CA LYS A 92 -8.98 -24.44 -7.92
C LYS A 92 -7.48 -24.64 -8.11
N LYS A 93 -6.96 -24.34 -9.31
CA LYS A 93 -5.51 -24.21 -9.51
C LYS A 93 -5.01 -22.97 -8.76
N TYR A 94 -3.98 -23.14 -7.96
CA TYR A 94 -3.22 -22.06 -7.33
C TYR A 94 -2.13 -21.54 -8.28
#